data_AF-A0A847PYU4-F1
#
_entry.id   AF-A0A847PYU4-F1
#
_cell.length_a   1.000
_cell.length_b   1.000
_cell.length_c   1.000
_cell.angle_alpha   90.00
_cell.angle_beta   90.00
_cell.angle_gamma   90.00
#
_symmetry.space_group_name_H-M   'P 1'
#
loop_
_entity.id
_entity.type
_entity.pdbx_description
1 polymer ?
#
loop_
_entity_poly.entity_id
_entity_poly.type
_entity_poly.pdbx_seq_one_letter_code
_entity_poly.pdbx_strand_id
1 'polypeptide(L)' 'MAKLSELVEKIDETARSGDRQRAIKMIESLLEKAPGNQALLARKTKYEEELKMQLRIESLEKKFGTGS' A
#
# COMPACT_ATOMS: atom_id res chain seq x y z
N MET A 1 -10.75 4.90 -21.38
CA MET A 1 -10.91 4.99 -19.93
C MET A 1 -10.66 3.62 -19.35
N ALA A 2 -9.67 3.46 -18.45
CA ALA A 2 -9.47 2.18 -17.75
C ALA A 2 -10.66 1.92 -16.82
N LYS A 3 -11.09 0.67 -16.70
CA LYS A 3 -12.16 0.31 -15.78
C LYS A 3 -11.64 0.41 -14.35
N LEU A 4 -12.52 0.75 -13.40
CA LEU A 4 -12.15 0.80 -11.98
C LEU A 4 -11.52 -0.53 -11.50
N SER A 5 -11.98 -1.65 -12.05
CA SER A 5 -11.43 -2.99 -11.77
C SER A 5 -9.95 -3.13 -12.16
N GLU A 6 -9.55 -2.64 -13.33
CA GLU A 6 -8.16 -2.70 -13.82
C GLU A 6 -7.24 -1.83 -12.96
N LEU A 7 -7.74 -0.67 -12.51
CA LEU A 7 -6.99 0.21 -11.62
C LEU A 7 -6.79 -0.43 -10.24
N VAL A 8 -7.81 -1.10 -9.72
CA VAL A 8 -7.72 -1.85 -8.44
C VAL A 8 -6.78 -3.03 -8.57
N GLU A 9 -6.83 -3.79 -9.66
CA GLU A 9 -5.92 -4.92 -9.89
C GLU A 9 -4.45 -4.46 -9.92
N LYS A 10 -4.16 -3.37 -10.63
CA LYS A 10 -2.82 -2.77 -10.66
C LYS A 10 -2.35 -2.30 -9.28
N ILE A 11 -3.25 -1.76 -8.46
CA ILE A 11 -2.95 -1.38 -7.07
C ILE A 11 -2.53 -2.62 -6.28
N ASP A 12 -3.29 -3.71 -6.40
CA ASP A 12 -3.03 -4.95 -5.66
C ASP A 12 -1.76 -5.66 -6.16
N GLU A 13 -1.42 -5.57 -7.45
CA GLU A 13 -0.13 -5.99 -8.00
C GLU A 13 1.04 -5.16 -7.45
N THR A 14 0.89 -3.84 -7.40
CA THR A 14 1.92 -2.92 -6.88
C THR A 14 2.21 -3.18 -5.40
N ALA A 15 1.17 -3.46 -4.61
CA ALA A 15 1.35 -3.87 -3.21
C ALA A 15 2.03 -5.24 -3.09
N ARG A 16 1.64 -6.22 -3.92
CA ARG A 16 2.24 -7.57 -3.95
C ARG A 16 3.70 -7.56 -4.37
N SER A 17 4.13 -6.63 -5.22
CA SER A 17 5.54 -6.46 -5.59
C SER A 17 6.38 -5.78 -4.50
N GLY A 18 5.79 -5.49 -3.34
CA GLY A 18 6.46 -4.86 -2.20
C GLY A 18 6.39 -3.33 -2.18
N ASP A 19 5.85 -2.69 -3.22
CA ASP A 19 5.75 -1.22 -3.30
C ASP A 19 4.42 -0.73 -2.70
N ARG A 20 4.23 -1.01 -1.41
CA ARG A 20 3.03 -0.64 -0.65
C ARG A 20 2.81 0.86 -0.61
N GLN A 21 3.89 1.64 -0.56
CA GLN A 21 3.81 3.10 -0.54
C GLN A 21 3.22 3.65 -1.84
N ARG A 22 3.62 3.11 -3.00
CA ARG A 22 3.01 3.49 -4.28
C ARG A 22 1.57 2.99 -4.40
N ALA A 23 1.26 1.79 -3.92
CA ALA A 23 -0.11 1.28 -3.90
C ALA A 23 -1.05 2.22 -3.10
N ILE A 24 -0.61 2.70 -1.94
CA ILE A 24 -1.36 3.68 -1.12
C ILE A 24 -1.60 4.98 -1.90
N LYS A 25 -0.56 5.55 -2.53
CA LYS A 25 -0.71 6.80 -3.33
C LYS A 25 -1.70 6.63 -4.47
N MET A 26 -1.70 5.48 -5.14
CA MET A 26 -2.66 5.18 -6.19
C MET A 26 -4.09 5.11 -5.64
N ILE A 27 -4.29 4.52 -4.46
CA ILE A 27 -5.58 4.49 -3.78
C ILE A 27 -6.05 5.90 -3.42
N GLU A 28 -5.15 6.76 -2.91
CA GLU A 28 -5.47 8.15 -2.56
C GLU A 28 -5.97 8.94 -3.78
N SER A 29 -5.30 8.82 -4.93
CA SER A 29 -5.76 9.46 -6.18
C SER A 29 -7.13 8.96 -6.66
N LEU A 30 -7.51 7.72 -6.33
CA LEU A 30 -8.86 7.21 -6.61
C LEU A 30 -9.88 7.71 -5.59
N LEU A 31 -9.50 7.83 -4.33
CA LEU A 31 -10.35 8.37 -3.27
C LEU A 31 -10.63 9.87 -3.47
N GLU A 32 -9.74 10.64 -4.06
CA GLU A 32 -10.03 12.03 -4.47
C GLU A 32 -11.25 12.13 -5.39
N LYS A 33 -11.46 11.11 -6.25
CA LYS A 33 -12.58 11.04 -7.19
C LYS A 33 -13.79 10.31 -6.62
N ALA A 34 -13.58 9.48 -5.59
CA ALA A 34 -14.60 8.66 -4.94
C ALA A 34 -14.37 8.58 -3.42
N PRO A 35 -14.53 9.69 -2.67
CA PRO A 35 -14.08 9.81 -1.28
C PRO A 35 -14.81 8.89 -0.29
N GLY A 36 -15.98 8.38 -0.66
CA GLY A 36 -16.76 7.44 0.16
C GLY A 36 -16.56 5.96 -0.19
N ASN A 37 -15.63 5.62 -1.08
CA ASN A 37 -15.46 4.24 -1.53
C ASN A 37 -14.83 3.37 -0.43
N GLN A 38 -15.69 2.64 0.30
CA GLN A 38 -15.30 1.76 1.41
C GLN A 38 -14.30 0.68 1.01
N ALA A 39 -14.38 0.16 -0.22
CA ALA A 39 -13.47 -0.87 -0.70
C ALA A 39 -12.04 -0.33 -0.94
N LEU A 40 -11.92 0.94 -1.33
CA LEU A 40 -10.63 1.63 -1.46
C LEU A 40 -10.07 2.02 -0.09
N LEU A 41 -10.92 2.52 0.82
CA LEU A 41 -10.53 2.82 2.20
C LEU A 41 -9.99 1.59 2.94
N ALA A 42 -10.70 0.46 2.86
CA ALA A 42 -10.26 -0.79 3.50
C ALA A 42 -8.90 -1.27 2.97
N ARG A 43 -8.66 -1.16 1.65
CA ARG A 43 -7.35 -1.48 1.06
C ARG A 43 -6.25 -0.53 1.54
N LYS A 44 -6.56 0.77 1.62
CA LYS A 44 -5.63 1.78 2.12
C LYS A 44 -5.14 1.40 3.52
N THR A 45 -6.08 1.16 4.43
CA THR A 45 -5.77 0.79 5.82
C THR A 45 -4.91 -0.48 5.88
N LYS A 46 -5.27 -1.52 5.12
CA LYS A 46 -4.47 -2.75 5.05
C LYS A 46 -3.03 -2.47 4.62
N TYR A 47 -2.82 -1.74 3.53
CA TYR A 47 -1.47 -1.47 3.01
C TYR A 47 -0.66 -0.52 3.91
N GLU A 48 -1.32 0.41 4.61
CA GLU A 48 -0.69 1.25 5.64
C GLU A 48 -0.17 0.41 6.83
N GLU A 49 -0.96 -0.56 7.30
CA GLU A 49 -0.55 -1.49 8.36
C GLU A 49 0.63 -2.36 7.93
N GLU A 50 0.58 -2.93 6.73
CA GLU A 50 1.67 -3.73 6.19
C GLU A 50 2.95 -2.90 6.01
N LEU A 51 2.84 -1.67 5.48
CA LEU A 51 3.98 -0.76 5.33
C LEU A 51 4.58 -0.39 6.69
N LYS A 52 3.74 -0.11 7.70
CA LYS A 52 4.19 0.18 9.05
C LYS A 52 4.96 -1.01 9.65
N MET A 53 4.48 -2.23 9.43
CA MET A 53 5.16 -3.43 9.88
C MET A 53 6.51 -3.61 9.17
N GLN A 54 6.55 -3.42 7.85
CA GLN A 54 7.78 -3.45 7.06
C GLN A 54 8.82 -2.45 7.59
N LEU A 55 8.45 -1.19 7.74
CA LEU A 55 9.36 -0.16 8.28
C LEU A 55 9.83 -0.48 9.69
N ARG A 56 8.98 -1.10 10.51
CA ARG A 56 9.36 -1.55 11.85
C ARG A 56 10.41 -2.67 11.79
N ILE A 57 10.23 -3.65 10.90
CA ILE A 57 11.20 -4.75 10.70
C ILE A 57 12.53 -4.16 10.22
N GLU A 58 12.52 -3.33 9.18
CA GLU A 58 13.72 -2.66 8.64
C GLU A 58 14.43 -1.83 9.72
N SER A 59 13.66 -1.14 10.58
CA SER A 59 14.24 -0.38 11.70
C SER A 59 14.89 -1.28 12.76
N LEU A 60 14.27 -2.43 13.06
CA LEU A 60 14.82 -3.41 14.00
C LEU A 60 16.06 -4.07 13.43
N GLU A 61 16.04 -4.47 12.16
CA GLU A 61 17.20 -4.99 11.44
C GLU A 61 18.35 -3.98 11.43
N LYS A 62 18.07 -2.69 11.22
CA LYS A 62 19.11 -1.66 11.31
C LYS A 62 19.69 -1.48 12.71
N LYS A 63 18.88 -1.67 13.76
CA LYS A 63 19.29 -1.47 15.16
C LYS A 63 20.00 -2.68 15.76
N PHE A 64 19.59 -3.89 15.38
CA PHE A 64 20.01 -5.13 16.00
C PHE A 64 20.68 -6.11 15.02
N GLY A 65 20.62 -5.82 13.72
CA GLY A 65 21.43 -6.45 12.68
C GLY A 65 22.88 -6.04 12.85
N THR A 66 23.49 -6.59 13.89
CA THR A 66 24.94 -6.74 13.96
C THR A 66 25.34 -7.55 12.73
N GLY A 67 26.20 -6.95 11.89
CA GLY A 67 26.58 -7.50 10.60
C GLY A 67 27.06 -8.94 10.71
N SER A 68 26.52 -9.78 9.84
CA SER A 68 27.21 -10.99 9.36
C SER A 68 28.31 -10.60 8.39
#